data_AF-A0AA87RM14-F1
#
_entry.id   AF-A0AA87RM14-F1
#
_cell.length_a   1.000
_cell.length_b   1.000
_cell.length_c   1.000
_cell.angle_alpha   90.00
_cell.angle_beta   90.00
_cell.angle_gamma   90.00
#
_symmetry.space_group_name_H-M   'P 1'
#
loop_
_entity.id
_entity.type
_entity.pdbx_description
1 polymer ?
#
loop_
_entity_poly.entity_id
_entity_poly.type
_entity_poly.pdbx_seq_one_letter_code
_entity_poly.pdbx_strand_id
1 'polypeptide(L)'
;MVIWRGWGILALFIVLIPLSIGIGFVGPAAGFLVGGIVAGVLLLIAAVGLWFLGQWLNVTRPRQKIDEHLQSQALRYEQLFHEGRFQAAPGMAVATDPRIAKTQADAMLDAERQALRARIPINHSMFWIPLQWWSVVAVLVAFIAIIAGILASS
;
A
#
# COMPACT_ATOMS: atom_id res chain seq x y z
N MET A 1 -10.18 -0.17 20.73
CA MET A 1 -9.21 -0.61 19.70
C MET A 1 -9.98 -0.88 18.42
N VAL A 2 -9.69 -0.19 17.31
CA VAL A 2 -10.37 -0.45 16.04
C VAL A 2 -9.59 -1.53 15.29
N ILE A 3 -10.30 -2.56 14.84
CA ILE A 3 -9.72 -3.75 14.20
C ILE A 3 -9.20 -3.43 12.79
N TRP A 4 -9.65 -2.34 12.17
CA TRP A 4 -9.19 -1.86 10.87
C TRP A 4 -8.72 -0.41 10.91
N ARG A 5 -7.81 -0.04 9.99
CA ARG A 5 -7.36 1.32 9.73
C ARG A 5 -7.60 1.68 8.28
N GLY A 6 -8.06 2.91 8.04
CA GLY A 6 -8.31 3.44 6.71
C GLY A 6 -9.25 2.55 5.89
N TRP A 7 -8.73 2.02 4.79
CA TRP A 7 -9.48 1.21 3.82
C TRP A 7 -9.29 -0.30 4.04
N GLY A 8 -8.74 -0.71 5.20
CA GLY A 8 -8.48 -2.12 5.51
C GLY A 8 -9.71 -3.02 5.41
N ILE A 9 -10.90 -2.49 5.73
CA ILE A 9 -12.17 -3.23 5.65
C ILE A 9 -12.49 -3.74 4.23
N LEU A 10 -11.90 -3.16 3.18
CA LEU A 10 -12.08 -3.64 1.81
C LEU A 10 -11.66 -5.10 1.64
N ALA A 11 -10.66 -5.59 2.39
CA ALA A 11 -10.26 -6.99 2.35
C ALA A 11 -11.44 -7.94 2.61
N LEU A 12 -12.31 -7.59 3.56
CA LEU A 12 -13.50 -8.37 3.89
C LEU A 12 -14.44 -8.50 2.69
N PHE A 13 -14.80 -7.38 2.07
CA PHE A 13 -15.72 -7.37 0.93
C PHE A 13 -15.13 -8.05 -0.30
N ILE A 14 -13.85 -7.84 -0.57
CA ILE A 14 -13.14 -8.42 -1.71
C ILE A 14 -13.07 -9.95 -1.61
N VAL A 15 -13.09 -10.53 -0.40
CA VAL A 15 -13.17 -11.98 -0.19
C VAL A 15 -14.63 -12.48 -0.18
N LEU A 16 -15.52 -11.79 0.55
CA LEU A 16 -16.89 -12.27 0.75
C LEU A 16 -17.75 -12.19 -0.52
N ILE A 17 -17.55 -11.20 -1.38
CA ILE A 17 -18.37 -11.03 -2.59
C ILE A 17 -18.15 -12.19 -3.58
N PRO A 18 -16.91 -12.53 -4.01
CA PRO A 18 -16.65 -13.71 -4.83
C PRO A 18 -17.21 -15.02 -4.27
N LEU A 19 -17.04 -15.24 -2.96
CA LEU A 19 -17.58 -16.42 -2.28
C LEU A 19 -19.11 -16.46 -2.33
N SER A 20 -19.76 -15.33 -2.06
CA SER A 20 -21.22 -15.21 -2.10
C SER A 20 -21.75 -15.50 -3.51
N ILE A 21 -21.06 -15.02 -4.55
CA ILE A 21 -21.43 -15.28 -5.94
C ILE A 21 -21.25 -16.76 -6.28
N GLY A 22 -20.05 -17.32 -6.07
CA GLY A 22 -19.78 -18.69 -6.50
C GLY A 22 -20.49 -19.74 -5.65
N ILE A 23 -20.38 -19.68 -4.32
CA ILE A 23 -20.98 -20.67 -3.42
C ILE A 23 -22.44 -20.36 -3.13
N GLY A 24 -22.78 -19.10 -2.87
CA GLY A 24 -24.13 -18.71 -2.43
C GLY A 24 -25.15 -18.59 -3.57
N PHE A 25 -24.71 -18.28 -4.79
CA PHE A 25 -25.61 -18.07 -5.93
C PHE A 25 -25.42 -19.13 -7.02
N VAL A 26 -24.20 -19.29 -7.54
CA VAL A 26 -23.92 -20.24 -8.64
C VAL A 26 -24.01 -21.69 -8.17
N GLY A 27 -23.52 -22.02 -6.98
CA GLY A 27 -23.58 -23.37 -6.42
C GLY A 27 -25.00 -23.96 -6.40
N PRO A 28 -25.99 -23.30 -5.79
CA PRO A 28 -27.38 -23.74 -5.79
C PRO A 28 -28.02 -23.83 -7.18
N ALA A 29 -27.61 -22.98 -8.13
CA ALA A 29 -28.20 -22.92 -9.46
C ALA A 29 -27.59 -23.90 -10.48
N ALA A 30 -26.28 -24.18 -10.36
CA ALA A 30 -25.50 -24.89 -11.37
C ALA A 30 -24.67 -26.07 -10.82
N GLY A 31 -24.78 -26.35 -9.52
CA GLY A 31 -24.07 -27.44 -8.84
C GLY A 31 -22.80 -27.01 -8.12
N PHE A 32 -22.41 -27.78 -7.10
CA PHE A 32 -21.31 -27.44 -6.19
C PHE A 32 -19.93 -27.35 -6.86
N LEU A 33 -19.66 -28.19 -7.88
CA LEU A 33 -18.42 -28.10 -8.66
C LEU A 33 -18.30 -26.75 -9.37
N VAL A 34 -19.35 -26.37 -10.12
CA VAL A 34 -19.37 -25.11 -10.88
C VAL A 34 -19.32 -23.92 -9.93
N GLY A 35 -20.06 -23.96 -8.82
CA GLY A 35 -20.02 -22.92 -7.80
C GLY A 35 -18.63 -22.74 -7.17
N GLY A 36 -17.95 -23.84 -6.85
CA GLY A 36 -16.59 -23.82 -6.31
C GLY A 36 -15.57 -23.26 -7.30
N ILE A 37 -15.64 -23.65 -8.57
CA ILE A 37 -14.79 -23.11 -9.65
C ILE A 37 -15.02 -21.60 -9.82
N VAL A 38 -16.28 -21.17 -9.92
CA VAL A 38 -16.60 -19.74 -10.08
C VAL A 38 -16.14 -18.92 -8.87
N ALA A 39 -16.38 -19.41 -7.65
CA ALA A 39 -15.89 -18.76 -6.43
C ALA A 39 -14.36 -18.59 -6.46
N GLY A 40 -13.64 -19.68 -6.80
CA GLY A 40 -12.19 -19.68 -6.86
C GLY A 40 -11.63 -18.72 -7.90
N VAL A 41 -12.16 -18.75 -9.13
CA VAL A 41 -11.70 -17.85 -10.20
C VAL A 41 -11.94 -16.38 -9.83
N LEU A 42 -13.12 -16.04 -9.32
CA LEU A 42 -13.42 -14.68 -8.88
C LEU A 42 -12.52 -14.24 -7.72
N LEU A 43 -12.22 -15.14 -6.77
CA LEU A 43 -11.29 -14.87 -5.68
C LEU A 43 -9.87 -14.64 -6.16
N LEU A 44 -9.38 -15.39 -7.16
CA LEU A 44 -8.05 -15.18 -7.72
C LEU A 44 -7.95 -13.82 -8.40
N ILE A 45 -8.95 -13.42 -9.18
CA ILE A 45 -9.02 -12.08 -9.79
C ILE A 45 -9.04 -11.00 -8.69
N ALA A 46 -9.88 -11.19 -7.68
CA ALA A 46 -9.99 -10.31 -6.54
C ALA A 46 -8.66 -10.19 -5.77
N ALA A 47 -7.91 -11.28 -5.61
CA ALA A 47 -6.61 -11.31 -4.93
C ALA A 47 -5.56 -10.48 -5.68
N VAL A 48 -5.53 -10.57 -7.01
CA VAL A 48 -4.65 -9.74 -7.85
C VAL A 48 -4.98 -8.26 -7.64
N GLY A 49 -6.27 -7.89 -7.71
CA GLY A 49 -6.72 -6.52 -7.44
C GLY A 49 -6.34 -6.04 -6.03
N LEU A 50 -6.50 -6.89 -5.03
CA LEU A 50 -6.19 -6.60 -3.63
C LEU A 50 -4.70 -6.36 -3.40
N TRP A 51 -3.84 -7.15 -4.06
CA TRP A 51 -2.39 -6.97 -4.01
C TRP A 51 -1.99 -5.59 -4.54
N PHE A 52 -2.41 -5.25 -5.76
CA PHE A 52 -2.05 -3.96 -6.36
C PHE A 52 -2.66 -2.78 -5.62
N LEU A 53 -3.90 -2.89 -5.18
CA LEU A 53 -4.55 -1.86 -4.38
C LEU A 53 -3.82 -1.65 -3.04
N GLY A 54 -3.45 -2.73 -2.35
CA GLY A 54 -2.69 -2.66 -1.11
C GLY A 54 -1.28 -2.09 -1.31
N GLN A 55 -0.57 -2.49 -2.36
CA GLN A 55 0.74 -1.93 -2.74
C GLN A 55 0.63 -0.42 -3.02
N TRP A 56 -0.37 0.00 -3.80
CA TRP A 56 -0.58 1.41 -4.10
C TRP A 56 -0.88 2.22 -2.83
N LEU A 57 -1.79 1.74 -1.98
CA LEU A 57 -2.23 2.44 -0.78
C LEU A 57 -1.16 2.50 0.33
N ASN A 58 -0.41 1.43 0.55
CA ASN A 58 0.52 1.31 1.67
C ASN A 58 1.99 1.53 1.29
N VAL A 59 2.35 1.48 0.01
CA VAL A 59 3.75 1.60 -0.43
C VAL A 59 3.94 2.76 -1.39
N THR A 60 3.28 2.73 -2.55
CA THR A 60 3.55 3.72 -3.61
C THR A 60 3.08 5.12 -3.24
N ARG A 61 1.83 5.28 -2.83
CA ARG A 61 1.26 6.60 -2.51
C ARG A 61 1.95 7.28 -1.31
N PRO A 62 2.27 6.60 -0.19
CA PRO A 62 3.04 7.22 0.88
C PRO A 62 4.45 7.65 0.44
N ARG A 63 5.13 6.86 -0.40
CA ARG A 63 6.44 7.22 -0.95
C ARG A 63 6.36 8.45 -1.85
N GLN A 64 5.37 8.51 -2.73
CA GLN A 64 5.13 9.68 -3.58
C GLN A 64 4.94 10.96 -2.74
N LYS A 65 4.14 10.89 -1.67
CA LYS A 65 3.95 12.05 -0.77
C LYS A 65 5.25 12.51 -0.10
N ILE A 66 6.14 11.57 0.28
CA ILE A 66 7.46 11.91 0.83
C ILE A 66 8.31 12.58 -0.25
N ASP A 67 8.32 12.04 -1.46
CA ASP A 67 9.11 12.59 -2.55
C ASP A 67 8.60 14.00 -2.96
N GLU A 68 7.28 14.22 -3.03
CA GLU A 68 6.65 15.53 -3.22
C GLU A 68 7.05 16.53 -2.12
N HIS A 69 7.04 16.08 -0.85
CA HIS A 69 7.45 16.91 0.28
C HIS A 69 8.93 17.33 0.15
N LEU A 70 9.81 16.39 -0.16
CA LEU A 70 11.25 16.66 -0.34
C LEU A 70 11.52 17.57 -1.55
N GLN A 71 10.76 17.43 -2.65
CA GLN A 71 10.85 18.35 -3.78
C GLN A 71 10.46 19.77 -3.36
N SER A 72 9.38 19.92 -2.58
CA SER A 72 8.96 21.23 -2.06
C SER A 72 10.02 21.85 -1.14
N GLN A 73 10.73 21.02 -0.36
CA GLN A 73 11.83 21.48 0.48
C GLN A 73 13.07 21.88 -0.33
N ALA A 74 13.43 21.11 -1.36
CA ALA A 74 14.54 21.44 -2.24
C ALA A 74 14.36 22.81 -2.91
N LEU A 75 13.14 23.12 -3.39
CA LEU A 75 12.81 24.43 -3.94
C LEU A 75 12.92 25.56 -2.91
N ARG A 76 12.54 25.30 -1.65
CA ARG A 76 12.71 26.28 -0.56
C ARG A 76 14.19 26.55 -0.27
N TYR A 77 15.03 25.51 -0.26
CA TYR A 77 16.47 25.69 -0.09
C TYR A 77 17.07 26.49 -1.24
N GLU A 78 16.64 26.23 -2.47
CA GLU A 78 17.03 27.02 -3.64
C GLU A 78 16.66 28.51 -3.52
N GLN A 79 15.46 28.81 -3.05
CA GLN A 79 15.05 30.20 -2.79
C GLN A 79 15.90 30.85 -1.70
N LEU A 80 16.15 30.14 -0.59
CA LEU A 80 17.01 30.62 0.50
C LEU A 80 18.46 30.84 0.05
N PHE A 81 18.96 30.06 -0.91
CA PHE A 81 20.28 30.30 -1.52
C PHE A 81 20.30 31.62 -2.32
N HIS A 82 19.29 31.86 -3.16
CA HIS A 82 19.21 33.09 -3.95
C HIS A 82 19.09 34.34 -3.07
N GLU A 83 18.44 34.22 -1.91
CA GLU A 83 18.33 35.30 -0.92
C GLU A 83 19.58 35.47 -0.04
N GLY A 84 20.56 34.55 -0.11
CA GLY A 84 21.74 34.57 0.76
C GLY A 84 21.41 34.25 2.23
N ARG A 85 20.31 33.54 2.48
CA ARG A 85 19.77 33.26 3.83
C ARG A 85 19.81 31.78 4.20
N PHE A 86 20.40 30.94 3.35
CA PHE A 86 20.46 29.51 3.61
C PHE A 86 21.32 29.19 4.83
N GLN A 87 20.75 28.44 5.77
CA GLN A 87 21.39 27.99 6.99
C GLN A 87 21.11 26.50 7.17
N ALA A 88 22.17 25.67 7.19
CA ALA A 88 22.02 24.22 7.28
C ALA A 88 21.48 23.74 8.65
N ALA A 89 21.69 24.51 9.71
CA ALA A 89 21.07 24.26 11.00
C ALA A 89 20.90 25.57 11.76
N PRO A 90 19.89 25.71 12.62
CA PRO A 90 19.72 26.90 13.45
C PRO A 90 21.02 27.21 14.21
N GLY A 91 21.60 28.39 13.98
CA GLY A 91 22.83 28.85 14.64
C GLY A 91 24.15 28.56 13.92
N MET A 92 24.14 27.84 12.79
CA MET A 92 25.34 27.67 11.95
C MET A 92 25.60 28.93 11.12
N ALA A 93 26.87 29.22 10.80
CA ALA A 93 27.17 30.33 9.88
C ALA A 93 26.48 30.08 8.52
N VAL A 94 25.91 31.13 7.93
CA VAL A 94 25.35 31.08 6.57
C VAL A 94 26.48 30.70 5.62
N ALA A 95 26.24 29.66 4.80
CA ALA A 95 27.24 29.18 3.86
C ALA A 95 27.54 30.28 2.83
N THR A 96 28.78 30.79 2.84
CA THR A 96 29.21 31.91 1.99
C THR A 96 29.58 31.46 0.58
N ASP A 97 29.97 30.19 0.42
CA ASP A 97 30.25 29.56 -0.87
C ASP A 97 29.02 28.79 -1.39
N PRO A 98 28.47 29.14 -2.57
CA PRO A 98 27.34 28.47 -3.19
C PRO A 98 27.51 26.95 -3.35
N ARG A 99 28.75 26.46 -3.58
CA ARG A 99 29.00 25.03 -3.78
C ARG A 99 28.85 24.25 -2.49
N ILE A 100 29.46 24.74 -1.42
CA ILE A 100 29.38 24.13 -0.09
C ILE A 100 27.92 24.16 0.42
N ALA A 101 27.23 25.28 0.16
CA ALA A 101 25.83 25.45 0.52
C ALA A 101 24.93 24.39 -0.13
N LYS A 102 25.09 24.15 -1.44
CA LYS A 102 24.36 23.11 -2.18
C LYS A 102 24.63 21.70 -1.65
N THR A 103 25.90 21.35 -1.42
CA THR A 103 26.26 20.03 -0.89
C THR A 103 25.66 19.78 0.50
N GLN A 104 25.58 20.80 1.35
CA GLN A 104 24.92 20.69 2.66
C GLN A 104 23.41 20.48 2.54
N ALA A 105 22.73 21.23 1.66
CA ALA A 105 21.30 21.02 1.40
C ALA A 105 20.99 19.62 0.87
N ASP A 106 21.79 19.13 -0.09
CA ASP A 106 21.61 17.79 -0.66
C ASP A 106 21.77 16.72 0.44
N ALA A 107 22.78 16.86 1.31
CA ALA A 107 22.99 15.95 2.44
C ALA A 107 21.82 15.97 3.45
N MET A 108 21.24 17.15 3.72
CA MET A 108 20.07 17.27 4.60
C MET A 108 18.84 16.62 3.99
N LEU A 109 18.57 16.85 2.70
CA LEU A 109 17.45 16.24 1.99
C LEU A 109 17.59 14.72 1.97
N ASP A 110 18.80 14.19 1.78
CA ASP A 110 19.03 12.74 1.79
C ASP A 110 18.87 12.14 3.19
N ALA A 111 19.33 12.82 4.24
CA ALA A 111 19.12 12.40 5.62
C ALA A 111 17.62 12.38 5.97
N GLU A 112 16.88 13.43 5.60
CA GLU A 112 15.44 13.52 5.81
C GLU A 112 14.68 12.46 5.01
N ARG A 113 15.06 12.24 3.74
CA ARG A 113 14.50 11.17 2.90
C ARG A 113 14.65 9.81 3.56
N GLN A 114 15.83 9.49 4.09
CA GLN A 114 16.07 8.22 4.77
C GLN A 114 15.22 8.10 6.05
N ALA A 115 15.16 9.16 6.86
CA ALA A 115 14.37 9.19 8.09
C ALA A 115 12.87 9.02 7.82
N LEU A 116 12.34 9.70 6.80
CA LEU A 116 10.92 9.60 6.41
C LEU A 116 10.59 8.24 5.80
N ARG A 117 11.47 7.69 4.95
CA ARG A 117 11.28 6.35 4.35
C ARG A 117 11.32 5.24 5.41
N ALA A 118 12.17 5.36 6.43
CA ALA A 118 12.23 4.42 7.53
C ALA A 118 10.95 4.43 8.41
N ARG A 119 10.16 5.51 8.35
CA ARG A 119 8.96 5.70 9.17
C ARG A 119 7.65 5.66 8.39
N ILE A 120 7.64 5.11 7.17
CA ILE A 120 6.40 5.01 6.38
C ILE A 120 5.37 4.16 7.15
N PRO A 121 4.25 4.76 7.60
CA PRO A 121 3.27 4.03 8.39
C PRO A 121 2.37 3.17 7.50
N ILE A 122 1.97 2.01 8.01
CA ILE A 122 0.93 1.19 7.41
C ILE A 122 -0.43 1.83 7.73
N ASN A 123 -1.04 2.48 6.73
CA ASN A 123 -2.28 3.25 6.92
C ASN A 123 -3.55 2.45 6.61
N HIS A 124 -3.46 1.43 5.76
CA HIS A 124 -4.60 0.65 5.29
C HIS A 124 -4.38 -0.83 5.66
N SER A 125 -4.90 -1.22 6.82
CA SER A 125 -4.73 -2.55 7.40
C SER A 125 -6.00 -3.05 8.10
N MET A 126 -6.15 -4.36 8.18
CA MET A 126 -7.23 -5.05 8.91
C MET A 126 -6.58 -6.14 9.77
N PHE A 127 -6.97 -6.22 11.04
CA PHE A 127 -6.30 -7.02 12.07
C PHE A 127 -4.79 -6.76 12.12
N TRP A 128 -4.38 -5.49 11.97
CA TRP A 128 -2.97 -5.07 11.89
C TRP A 128 -2.19 -5.66 10.70
N ILE A 129 -2.85 -6.42 9.81
CA ILE A 129 -2.28 -6.98 8.59
C ILE A 129 -2.50 -5.97 7.45
N PRO A 130 -1.44 -5.54 6.74
CA PRO A 130 -1.58 -4.67 5.57
C PRO A 130 -2.47 -5.29 4.50
N LEU A 131 -3.26 -4.45 3.83
CA LEU A 131 -4.27 -4.87 2.84
C LEU A 131 -3.72 -5.84 1.78
N GLN A 132 -2.50 -5.65 1.27
CA GLN A 132 -1.92 -6.50 0.24
C GLN A 132 -1.72 -7.96 0.68
N TRP A 133 -1.52 -8.24 1.97
CA TRP A 133 -1.31 -9.62 2.46
C TRP A 133 -2.60 -10.43 2.52
N TRP A 134 -3.76 -9.76 2.52
CA TRP A 134 -5.04 -10.43 2.36
C TRP A 134 -5.21 -11.07 0.98
N SER A 135 -4.38 -10.72 -0.02
CA SER A 135 -4.38 -11.42 -1.31
C SER A 135 -3.94 -12.89 -1.15
N VAL A 136 -2.98 -13.16 -0.27
CA VAL A 136 -2.49 -14.52 0.01
C VAL A 136 -3.62 -15.34 0.63
N VAL A 137 -4.34 -14.76 1.59
CA VAL A 137 -5.52 -15.39 2.20
C VAL A 137 -6.59 -15.66 1.14
N ALA A 138 -6.87 -14.70 0.26
CA ALA A 138 -7.85 -14.86 -0.81
C ALA A 138 -7.45 -15.99 -1.79
N VAL A 139 -6.17 -16.10 -2.15
CA VAL A 139 -5.65 -17.20 -2.99
C VAL A 139 -5.84 -18.56 -2.30
N LEU A 140 -5.50 -18.67 -1.01
CA LEU A 140 -5.70 -19.91 -0.26
C LEU A 140 -7.18 -20.30 -0.20
N VAL A 141 -8.05 -19.35 0.08
CA VAL A 141 -9.51 -19.57 0.10
C VAL A 141 -10.03 -19.96 -1.29
N ALA A 142 -9.46 -19.41 -2.37
CA ALA A 142 -9.83 -19.79 -3.73
C ALA A 142 -9.56 -21.26 -4.02
N PHE A 143 -8.38 -21.77 -3.66
CA PHE A 143 -8.04 -23.18 -3.82
C PHE A 143 -8.93 -24.08 -2.96
N ILE A 144 -9.20 -23.68 -1.71
CA ILE A 144 -10.12 -24.43 -0.83
C ILE A 144 -11.50 -24.52 -1.47
N ALA A 145 -12.04 -23.41 -2.01
CA ALA A 145 -13.36 -23.41 -2.65
C ALA A 145 -13.42 -24.34 -3.87
N ILE A 146 -12.38 -24.36 -4.70
CA ILE A 146 -12.29 -25.26 -5.87
C ILE A 146 -12.24 -26.71 -5.42
N ILE A 147 -11.35 -27.05 -4.47
CA ILE A 147 -11.20 -28.42 -3.96
C ILE A 147 -12.49 -28.90 -3.30
N ALA A 148 -13.12 -28.06 -2.48
CA ALA A 148 -14.39 -28.37 -1.84
C ALA A 148 -15.50 -28.61 -2.87
N GLY A 149 -15.55 -27.81 -3.94
CA GLY A 149 -16.48 -28.03 -5.06
C GLY A 149 -16.27 -29.37 -5.76
N ILE A 150 -15.01 -29.78 -5.96
CA ILE A 150 -14.66 -31.09 -6.54
C ILE A 150 -15.12 -32.23 -5.61
N LEU A 151 -14.76 -32.17 -4.33
CA LEU A 151 -15.10 -33.21 -3.35
C LEU A 151 -16.61 -33.31 -3.09
N ALA A 152 -17.35 -32.21 -3.20
CA ALA A 152 -18.80 -32.22 -3.05
C ALA A 152 -19.54 -32.73 -4.31
N SER A 153 -18.81 -32.95 -5.42
CA SER A 153 -19.36 -33.43 -6.68
C SER A 153 -19.09 -34.91 -6.97
N SER A 154 -18.23 -35.55 -6.17
CA SER A 154 -17.98 -37.00 -6.18
C SER A 154 -18.94 -37.75 -5.27
#